data_AF-A0A382BC78-F1
#
_entry.id   AF-A0A382BC78-F1
#
_cell.length_a   1.000
_cell.length_b   1.000
_cell.length_c   1.000
_cell.angle_alpha   90.00
_cell.angle_beta   90.00
_cell.angle_gamma   90.00
#
_symmetry.space_group_name_H-M   'P 1'
#
loop_
_entity.id
_entity.type
_entity.pdbx_description
1 polymer ?
#
loop_
_entity_poly.entity_id
_entity_poly.type
_entity_poly.pdbx_seq_one_letter_code
_entity_poly.pdbx_strand_id
1 'polypeptide(L)'
;MNNPSHIGRRTFLKGAGVSLALPFMDSLSWAADTKAAKPPVRLAFMYMPHGVIMDQFWPKSQEAFLNSPPPIIQSLQPIMDQCLMMKGISGVPIAPFNGAPHALELSTWLTARLPDASTRGRINIAISADQIMANYVGAHTLLPSLELATMPQTWKENQAGLH
;
A
#
# COMPACT_ATOMS: atom_id res chain seq x y z
N MET A 1 -70.21 -7.21 9.29
CA MET A 1 -69.29 -6.53 10.23
C MET A 1 -67.88 -7.07 9.99
N ASN A 2 -66.91 -6.17 9.89
CA ASN A 2 -65.55 -6.42 9.41
C ASN A 2 -64.75 -7.44 10.25
N ASN A 3 -63.94 -8.21 9.51
CA ASN A 3 -62.93 -9.19 9.94
C ASN A 3 -61.82 -8.58 10.81
N PRO A 4 -61.25 -9.33 11.76
CA PRO A 4 -59.84 -9.22 12.09
C PRO A 4 -59.12 -10.45 11.53
N SER A 5 -58.33 -10.27 10.48
CA SER A 5 -57.40 -11.28 9.99
C SER A 5 -56.33 -11.52 11.07
N HIS A 6 -56.54 -12.51 11.94
CA HIS A 6 -55.55 -12.88 12.94
C HIS A 6 -54.38 -13.59 12.25
N ILE A 7 -53.29 -12.84 12.04
CA ILE A 7 -52.02 -13.43 11.66
C ILE A 7 -51.61 -14.40 12.78
N GLY A 8 -51.53 -15.68 12.47
CA GLY A 8 -51.14 -16.70 13.44
C GLY A 8 -49.73 -16.43 13.99
N ARG A 9 -49.53 -16.62 15.30
CA ARG A 9 -48.23 -16.42 15.99
C ARG A 9 -47.06 -17.10 15.27
N ARG A 10 -47.29 -18.28 14.68
CA ARG A 10 -46.29 -19.02 13.91
C ARG A 10 -45.90 -18.28 12.63
N THR A 11 -46.85 -17.68 11.94
CA THR A 11 -46.62 -16.87 10.73
C THR A 11 -45.88 -15.59 11.07
N PHE A 12 -46.27 -14.93 12.18
CA PHE A 12 -45.58 -13.76 12.69
C PHE A 12 -44.11 -14.05 13.06
N LEU A 13 -43.85 -15.13 13.81
CA LEU A 13 -42.47 -15.50 14.20
C LEU A 13 -41.61 -15.93 13.01
N LYS A 14 -42.20 -16.61 12.01
CA LYS A 14 -41.48 -16.93 10.77
C LYS A 14 -41.12 -15.67 9.99
N GLY A 15 -42.06 -14.72 9.86
CA GLY A 15 -41.81 -13.44 9.20
C GLY A 15 -40.72 -12.62 9.92
N ALA A 16 -40.80 -12.53 11.25
CA ALA A 16 -39.81 -11.83 12.07
C ALA A 16 -38.41 -12.48 12.00
N GLY A 17 -38.33 -13.81 11.95
CA GLY A 17 -37.06 -14.52 11.78
C GLY A 17 -36.42 -14.24 10.41
N VAL A 18 -37.23 -14.17 9.35
CA VAL A 18 -36.74 -13.84 8.00
C VAL A 18 -36.26 -12.40 7.92
N SER A 19 -36.98 -11.43 8.50
CA SER A 19 -36.54 -10.03 8.49
C SER A 19 -35.27 -9.77 9.30
N LEU A 20 -34.98 -10.58 10.33
CA LEU A 20 -33.70 -10.56 11.05
C LEU A 20 -32.56 -11.21 10.25
N ALA A 21 -32.87 -12.18 9.39
CA ALA A 21 -31.88 -12.83 8.51
C ALA A 21 -31.60 -12.03 7.23
N LEU A 22 -32.53 -11.19 6.78
CA LEU A 22 -32.43 -10.41 5.53
C LEU A 22 -31.12 -9.59 5.41
N PRO A 23 -30.66 -8.86 6.44
CA PRO A 23 -29.40 -8.10 6.38
C PRO A 23 -28.16 -8.98 6.20
N PHE A 24 -28.22 -10.26 6.59
CA PHE A 24 -27.12 -11.21 6.41
C PHE A 24 -27.14 -11.87 5.01
N MET A 25 -28.21 -11.67 4.24
CA MET A 25 -28.32 -12.11 2.85
C MET A 25 -27.70 -11.13 1.84
N ASP A 26 -27.14 -9.99 2.26
CA ASP A 26 -26.37 -9.09 1.38
C ASP A 26 -25.16 -9.82 0.73
N SER A 27 -24.66 -10.89 1.36
CA SER A 27 -23.67 -11.78 0.75
C SER A 27 -24.15 -12.44 -0.56
N LEU A 28 -25.45 -12.69 -0.70
CA LEU A 28 -26.06 -13.21 -1.92
C LEU A 28 -26.21 -12.12 -2.98
N SER A 29 -26.38 -10.85 -2.60
CA SER A 29 -26.41 -9.75 -3.59
C SER A 29 -25.04 -9.54 -4.23
N TRP A 30 -23.97 -9.74 -3.46
CA TRP A 30 -22.59 -9.72 -3.99
C TRP A 30 -22.33 -10.90 -4.93
N ALA A 31 -22.89 -12.07 -4.64
CA ALA A 31 -22.81 -13.26 -5.49
C ALA A 31 -23.70 -13.19 -6.74
N ALA A 32 -24.77 -12.39 -6.70
CA ALA A 32 -25.72 -12.21 -7.80
C ALA A 32 -25.30 -11.14 -8.81
N ASP A 33 -24.22 -10.38 -8.55
CA ASP A 33 -23.70 -9.42 -9.51
C ASP A 33 -23.13 -10.17 -10.71
N THR A 34 -23.85 -10.14 -11.83
CA THR A 34 -23.50 -10.84 -13.07
C THR A 34 -22.38 -10.14 -13.84
N LYS A 35 -21.90 -9.00 -13.35
CA LYS A 35 -20.73 -8.33 -13.91
C LYS A 35 -19.48 -9.06 -13.44
N ALA A 36 -18.64 -9.48 -14.38
CA ALA A 36 -17.32 -9.99 -14.06
C ALA A 36 -16.60 -8.97 -13.16
N ALA A 37 -16.35 -9.36 -11.90
CA ALA A 37 -15.68 -8.50 -10.94
C ALA A 37 -14.32 -8.09 -11.50
N LYS A 38 -14.10 -6.78 -11.65
CA LYS A 38 -12.79 -6.28 -12.08
C LYS A 38 -11.76 -6.69 -11.02
N PRO A 39 -10.60 -7.25 -11.42
CA PRO A 39 -9.57 -7.58 -10.45
C PRO A 39 -9.17 -6.32 -9.66
N PRO A 40 -8.93 -6.45 -8.34
CA PRO A 40 -8.55 -5.34 -7.50
C PRO A 40 -7.22 -4.74 -7.99
N VAL A 41 -7.13 -3.41 -8.00
CA VAL A 41 -5.89 -2.70 -8.29
C VAL A 41 -4.90 -2.95 -7.16
N ARG A 42 -3.66 -3.31 -7.52
CA ARG A 42 -2.57 -3.53 -6.57
C ARG A 42 -1.49 -2.47 -6.79
N LEU A 43 -0.85 -2.05 -5.71
CA LEU A 43 0.26 -1.11 -5.70
C LEU A 43 1.44 -1.77 -5.00
N ALA A 44 2.64 -1.58 -5.53
CA ALA A 44 3.87 -2.09 -4.95
C ALA A 44 4.91 -0.96 -4.89
N PHE A 45 5.62 -0.89 -3.76
CA PHE A 45 6.77 -0.02 -3.58
C PHE A 45 8.00 -0.89 -3.39
N MET A 46 9.07 -0.63 -4.15
CA MET A 46 10.33 -1.36 -4.05
C MET A 46 11.46 -0.39 -3.74
N TYR A 47 12.28 -0.75 -2.75
CA TYR A 47 13.35 0.10 -2.24
C TYR A 47 14.73 -0.52 -2.46
N MET A 48 15.69 0.32 -2.81
CA MET A 48 17.10 -0.05 -3.04
C MET A 48 17.98 0.84 -2.15
N PRO A 49 18.24 0.47 -0.88
CA PRO A 49 18.81 1.36 0.14
C PRO A 49 20.20 1.88 -0.21
N HIS A 50 21.03 1.03 -0.82
CA HIS A 50 22.41 1.38 -1.17
C HIS A 50 22.54 2.01 -2.56
N GLY A 51 21.41 2.35 -3.18
CA GLY A 51 21.37 2.91 -4.52
C GLY A 51 21.77 1.90 -5.60
N VAL A 52 22.33 2.44 -6.67
CA VAL A 52 22.66 1.73 -7.92
C VAL A 52 23.96 2.28 -8.48
N ILE A 53 24.58 1.54 -9.40
CA ILE A 53 25.72 2.02 -10.18
C ILE A 53 25.19 3.07 -11.17
N MET A 54 25.36 4.35 -10.84
CA MET A 54 24.63 5.46 -11.47
C MET A 54 24.89 5.60 -12.97
N ASP A 55 26.12 5.37 -13.43
CA ASP A 55 26.52 5.38 -14.85
C ASP A 55 25.96 4.20 -15.64
N GLN A 56 25.51 3.14 -14.96
CA GLN A 56 24.90 1.95 -15.56
C GLN A 56 23.39 1.83 -15.32
N PHE A 57 22.80 2.74 -14.53
CA PHE A 57 21.37 2.76 -14.25
C PHE A 57 20.62 3.77 -15.12
N TRP A 58 21.17 4.97 -15.29
CA TRP A 58 20.50 6.05 -16.02
C TRP A 58 20.76 5.96 -17.53
N PRO A 59 19.70 6.02 -18.37
CA PRO A 59 19.86 6.22 -19.80
C PRO A 59 20.63 7.52 -20.11
N LYS A 60 21.37 7.53 -21.23
CA LYS A 60 22.13 8.71 -21.66
C LYS A 60 21.25 9.88 -22.12
N SER A 61 20.04 9.59 -22.59
CA SER A 61 19.03 10.57 -22.98
C SER A 61 17.62 9.96 -22.84
N GLN A 62 16.59 10.79 -22.97
CA GLN A 62 15.19 10.35 -22.91
C GLN A 62 14.86 9.39 -24.06
N GLU A 63 15.39 9.65 -25.26
CA GLU A 63 15.20 8.80 -26.44
C GLU A 63 15.87 7.43 -26.26
N ALA A 64 16.97 7.37 -25.50
CA ALA A 64 17.68 6.12 -25.21
C ALA A 64 16.92 5.23 -24.22
N PHE A 65 16.03 5.78 -23.38
CA PHE A 65 15.29 5.01 -22.37
C PHE A 65 14.52 3.83 -22.96
N LEU A 66 13.80 4.06 -24.07
CA LEU A 66 13.01 3.02 -24.75
C LEU A 66 13.83 2.19 -25.75
N ASN A 67 14.77 2.83 -26.45
CA ASN A 67 15.46 2.21 -27.59
C ASN A 67 16.77 1.50 -27.24
N SER A 68 17.43 1.92 -26.16
CA SER A 68 18.75 1.41 -25.77
C SER A 68 18.95 1.55 -24.25
N PRO A 69 18.14 0.84 -23.43
CA PRO A 69 18.23 0.94 -21.99
C PRO A 69 19.56 0.39 -21.46
N PRO A 70 20.10 0.94 -20.37
CA PRO A 70 21.27 0.39 -19.69
C PRO A 70 21.06 -1.06 -19.22
N PRO A 71 22.13 -1.87 -19.08
CA PRO A 71 22.03 -3.27 -18.68
C PRO A 71 21.26 -3.51 -17.38
N ILE A 72 21.38 -2.61 -16.40
CA ILE A 72 20.72 -2.76 -15.08
C ILE A 72 19.19 -2.81 -15.19
N ILE A 73 18.62 -2.09 -16.14
CA ILE A 73 17.16 -2.01 -16.34
C ILE A 73 16.69 -2.77 -17.59
N GLN A 74 17.58 -3.51 -18.24
CA GLN A 74 17.26 -4.25 -19.47
C GLN A 74 16.17 -5.31 -19.24
N SER A 75 16.06 -5.87 -18.04
CA SER A 75 14.99 -6.82 -17.69
C SER A 75 13.59 -6.20 -17.75
N LEU A 76 13.46 -4.87 -17.69
CA LEU A 76 12.18 -4.15 -17.80
C LEU A 76 11.74 -3.92 -19.26
N GLN A 77 12.57 -4.27 -20.24
CA GLN A 77 12.31 -4.03 -21.65
C GLN A 77 10.92 -4.49 -22.14
N PRO A 78 10.33 -5.62 -21.66
CA PRO A 78 8.97 -6.04 -22.05
C PRO A 78 7.84 -5.09 -21.62
N ILE A 79 8.09 -4.20 -20.65
CA ILE A 79 7.10 -3.28 -20.09
C ILE A 79 7.60 -1.83 -20.07
N MET A 80 8.69 -1.53 -20.78
CA MET A 80 9.37 -0.24 -20.65
C MET A 80 8.51 0.92 -21.15
N ASP A 81 7.63 0.66 -22.11
CA ASP A 81 6.62 1.58 -22.63
C ASP A 81 5.52 1.94 -21.62
N GLN A 82 5.42 1.17 -20.53
CA GLN A 82 4.52 1.42 -19.39
C GLN A 82 5.25 2.05 -18.20
N CYS A 83 6.56 2.28 -18.32
CA CYS A 83 7.39 2.81 -17.25
C CYS A 83 7.65 4.30 -17.45
N LEU A 84 7.61 5.07 -16.35
CA LEU A 84 8.11 6.43 -16.28
C LEU A 84 9.37 6.45 -15.41
N MET A 85 10.48 6.94 -15.98
CA MET A 85 11.73 7.11 -15.24
C MET A 85 11.89 8.58 -14.84
N MET A 86 12.00 8.86 -13.53
CA MET A 86 12.14 10.21 -13.00
C MET A 86 13.45 10.38 -12.24
N LYS A 87 14.15 11.49 -12.48
CA LYS A 87 15.42 11.85 -11.81
C LYS A 87 15.27 13.21 -11.13
N GLY A 88 15.99 13.41 -10.03
CA GLY A 88 16.03 14.70 -9.33
C GLY A 88 14.93 14.90 -8.29
N ILE A 89 14.22 13.83 -7.91
CA ILE A 89 13.30 13.85 -6.78
C ILE A 89 14.14 13.72 -5.50
N SER A 90 13.94 14.64 -4.57
CA SER A 90 14.50 14.57 -3.23
C SER A 90 13.37 14.46 -2.22
N GLY A 91 13.61 13.73 -1.12
CA GLY A 91 12.65 13.59 -0.03
C GLY A 91 12.53 14.87 0.81
N VAL A 92 11.97 14.73 2.01
CA VAL A 92 11.93 15.85 2.96
C VAL A 92 13.32 16.28 3.39
N PRO A 93 13.56 17.58 3.64
CA PRO A 93 14.81 18.06 4.20
C PRO A 93 15.17 17.31 5.49
N ILE A 94 16.41 16.82 5.58
CA ILE A 94 16.86 15.97 6.70
C ILE A 94 17.38 16.75 7.89
N ALA A 95 17.53 18.07 7.79
CA ALA A 95 17.98 18.91 8.90
C ALA A 95 16.94 18.91 10.04
N PRO A 96 17.37 18.90 11.32
CA PRO A 96 18.76 18.99 11.78
C PRO A 96 19.54 17.66 11.80
N PHE A 97 18.91 16.54 11.47
CA PHE A 97 19.41 15.17 11.65
C PHE A 97 20.41 14.69 10.59
N ASN A 98 21.25 15.58 10.05
CA ASN A 98 22.16 15.29 8.93
C ASN A 98 23.13 14.12 9.16
N GLY A 99 23.38 13.74 10.43
CA GLY A 99 24.28 12.64 10.80
C GLY A 99 23.64 11.25 10.87
N ALA A 100 22.33 11.12 10.63
CA ALA A 100 21.62 9.85 10.78
C ALA A 100 20.89 9.37 9.51
N PRO A 101 21.55 9.33 8.34
CA PRO A 101 20.91 9.01 7.06
C PRO A 101 20.19 7.64 7.09
N HIS A 102 20.80 6.60 7.65
CA HIS A 102 20.20 5.26 7.72
C HIS A 102 18.89 5.20 8.53
N ALA A 103 18.74 6.07 9.53
CA ALA A 103 17.50 6.18 10.30
C ALA A 103 16.40 6.92 9.53
N LEU A 104 16.79 7.95 8.80
CA LEU A 104 15.88 8.84 8.09
C LEU A 104 15.40 8.24 6.77
N GLU A 105 16.27 7.55 6.03
CA GLU A 105 15.96 6.96 4.73
C GLU A 105 14.75 6.03 4.80
N LEU A 106 14.78 5.03 5.69
CA LEU A 106 13.69 4.07 5.86
C LEU A 106 12.42 4.73 6.42
N SER A 107 12.56 5.65 7.37
CA SER A 107 11.40 6.29 8.01
C SER A 107 10.68 7.28 7.09
N THR A 108 11.40 7.98 6.21
CA THR A 108 10.87 9.02 5.34
C THR A 108 10.40 8.52 3.97
N TRP A 109 10.86 7.35 3.51
CA TRP A 109 10.67 6.86 2.13
C TRP A 109 9.20 6.88 1.66
N LEU A 110 8.26 6.36 2.46
CA LEU A 110 6.83 6.35 2.12
C LEU A 110 5.97 7.28 2.98
N THR A 111 6.55 7.93 4.00
CA THR A 111 5.82 8.82 4.91
C THR A 111 6.02 10.31 4.58
N ALA A 112 7.11 10.63 3.86
CA ALA A 112 7.56 12.00 3.61
C ALA A 112 7.55 12.87 4.88
N ARG A 113 7.98 12.31 6.02
CA ARG A 113 8.00 13.02 7.30
C ARG A 113 9.20 12.57 8.13
N LEU A 114 9.85 13.52 8.84
CA LEU A 114 10.88 13.16 9.79
C LEU A 114 10.27 12.44 11.01
N PRO A 115 10.89 11.36 11.51
CA PRO A 115 10.45 10.69 12.72
C PRO A 115 10.67 11.59 13.95
N ASP A 116 9.84 11.42 14.98
CA ASP A 116 10.04 12.11 16.25
C ASP A 116 11.29 11.58 16.98
N ALA A 117 12.35 12.39 17.01
CA ALA A 117 13.62 12.05 17.64
C ALA A 117 13.54 11.86 19.16
N SER A 118 12.48 12.37 19.82
CA SER A 118 12.27 12.21 21.26
C SER A 118 11.68 10.84 21.64
N THR A 119 11.06 10.14 20.68
CA THR A 119 10.36 8.87 20.92
C THR A 119 10.92 7.72 20.08
N ARG A 120 12.25 7.59 19.97
CA ARG A 120 12.90 6.61 19.06
C ARG A 120 12.53 5.13 19.22
N GLY A 121 11.95 4.75 20.37
CA GLY A 121 11.46 3.38 20.62
C GLY A 121 9.99 3.16 20.26
N ARG A 122 9.31 4.17 19.71
CA ARG A 122 7.91 4.12 19.31
C ARG A 122 7.77 4.64 17.89
N ILE A 123 6.90 4.00 17.11
CA ILE A 123 6.53 4.51 15.79
C ILE A 123 5.69 5.77 16.01
N ASN A 124 6.29 6.93 15.72
CA ASN A 124 5.65 8.24 15.84
C ASN A 124 5.97 9.06 14.59
N ILE A 125 5.24 8.77 13.51
CA ILE A 125 5.41 9.33 12.18
C ILE A 125 4.06 9.29 11.44
N ALA A 126 3.96 9.98 10.29
CA ALA A 126 2.76 9.94 9.47
C ALA A 126 2.49 8.54 8.90
N ILE A 127 1.22 8.27 8.55
CA ILE A 127 0.88 7.06 7.79
C ILE A 127 1.60 7.10 6.43
N SER A 128 2.05 5.93 5.98
CA SER A 128 2.78 5.80 4.73
C SER A 128 1.84 5.66 3.51
N ALA A 129 2.36 5.92 2.31
CA ALA A 129 1.59 5.88 1.07
C ALA A 129 0.94 4.51 0.80
N ASP A 130 1.63 3.42 1.15
CA ASP A 130 1.08 2.05 1.11
C ASP A 130 -0.07 1.86 2.11
N GLN A 131 0.02 2.39 3.32
CA GLN A 131 -1.07 2.37 4.31
C GLN A 131 -2.29 3.17 3.84
N ILE A 132 -2.08 4.31 3.17
CA ILE A 132 -3.17 5.08 2.54
C ILE A 132 -3.87 4.20 1.49
N MET A 133 -3.11 3.50 0.64
CA MET A 133 -3.66 2.60 -0.37
C MET A 133 -4.39 1.41 0.26
N ALA A 134 -3.83 0.79 1.30
CA ALA A 134 -4.44 -0.31 2.03
C ALA A 134 -5.79 0.10 2.66
N ASN A 135 -5.88 1.31 3.21
CA ASN A 135 -7.14 1.84 3.73
C ASN A 135 -8.19 2.09 2.63
N TYR A 136 -7.76 2.39 1.40
CA TYR A 136 -8.65 2.70 0.28
C TYR A 136 -9.12 1.45 -0.47
N VAL A 137 -8.23 0.51 -0.81
CA VAL A 137 -8.56 -0.68 -1.61
C VAL A 137 -8.47 -2.01 -0.86
N GLY A 138 -7.95 -2.03 0.36
CA GLY A 138 -7.61 -3.27 1.07
C GLY A 138 -8.80 -4.18 1.37
N ALA A 139 -10.03 -3.63 1.41
CA ALA A 139 -11.25 -4.42 1.53
C ALA A 139 -11.54 -5.30 0.29
N HIS A 140 -10.89 -5.02 -0.85
CA HIS A 140 -11.03 -5.77 -2.09
C HIS A 140 -9.90 -6.79 -2.32
N THR A 141 -8.91 -6.87 -1.41
CA THR A 141 -7.78 -7.80 -1.51
C THR A 141 -7.78 -8.78 -0.34
N LEU A 142 -7.19 -9.96 -0.51
CA LEU A 142 -7.07 -10.95 0.58
C LEU A 142 -6.21 -10.42 1.73
N LEU A 143 -5.11 -9.74 1.39
CA LEU A 143 -4.25 -9.03 2.31
C LEU A 143 -4.34 -7.53 1.97
N PRO A 144 -4.74 -6.66 2.91
CA PRO A 144 -4.76 -5.21 2.69
C PRO A 144 -3.37 -4.62 2.41
N SER A 145 -2.33 -5.20 3.02
CA SER A 145 -0.92 -4.86 2.81
C SER A 145 -0.04 -6.10 3.03
N LEU A 146 1.14 -6.11 2.40
CA LEU A 146 2.16 -7.16 2.58
C LEU A 146 3.56 -6.53 2.48
N GLU A 147 4.25 -6.48 3.62
CA GLU A 147 5.60 -5.96 3.74
C GLU A 147 6.63 -7.10 3.71
N LEU A 148 7.58 -7.03 2.78
CA LEU A 148 8.65 -8.01 2.61
C LEU A 148 10.02 -7.34 2.74
N ALA A 149 10.95 -8.01 3.40
CA ALA A 149 12.35 -7.58 3.52
C ALA A 149 13.28 -8.77 3.28
N THR A 150 14.48 -8.50 2.75
CA THR A 150 15.48 -9.53 2.42
C THR A 150 16.21 -10.08 3.65
N MET A 151 16.08 -9.42 4.81
CA MET A 151 16.59 -9.90 6.10
C MET A 151 15.76 -9.36 7.27
N PRO A 152 15.51 -10.15 8.32
CA PRO A 152 15.05 -9.60 9.59
C PRO A 152 16.17 -8.72 10.19
N GLN A 153 15.83 -7.49 10.57
CA GLN A 153 16.74 -6.53 11.22
C GLN A 153 17.09 -7.02 12.64
N THR A 154 18.00 -7.99 12.77
CA THR A 154 18.42 -8.57 14.06
C THR A 154 19.52 -7.77 14.76
N TRP A 155 20.10 -6.78 14.07
CA TRP A 155 21.16 -5.92 14.59
C TRP A 155 20.65 -4.50 14.81
N LYS A 156 20.92 -3.91 15.99
CA LYS A 156 20.71 -2.47 16.21
C LYS A 156 21.72 -1.72 15.35
N GLU A 157 21.33 -1.31 14.15
CA GLU A 157 22.11 -0.33 13.38
C GLU A 157 22.27 0.95 14.20
N ASN A 158 23.51 1.42 14.30
CA ASN A 158 23.88 2.56 15.13
C ASN A 158 23.10 3.82 14.70
N GLN A 159 22.09 4.19 15.49
CA GLN A 159 21.30 5.42 15.38
C GLN A 159 22.07 6.66 15.92
N ALA A 160 23.41 6.62 15.90
CA ALA A 160 24.26 7.73 16.31
C ALA A 160 24.12 8.85 15.28
N GLY A 161 23.69 10.04 15.69
CA GLY A 161 23.49 11.19 14.79
C GLY A 161 22.11 11.87 14.85
N LEU A 162 21.12 11.27 15.54
CA LEU A 162 19.78 11.87 15.73
C LEU A 162 19.70 12.84 16.94
N HIS A 163 20.84 13.27 17.49
CA HIS A 163 20.93 14.07 18.73
C HIS A 163 20.57 15.53 18.49
#